data_AF-A0A1C6YQT5-F1
#
_entry.id   AF-A0A1C6YQT5-F1
#
_cell.length_a   1.000
_cell.length_b   1.000
_cell.length_c   1.000
_cell.angle_alpha   90.00
_cell.angle_beta   90.00
_cell.angle_gamma   90.00
#
_symmetry.space_group_name_H-M   'P 1'
#
loop_
_entity.id
_entity.type
_entity.pdbx_description
1 polymer ?
#
loop_
_entity_poly.entity_id
_entity_poly.type
_entity_poly.pdbx_seq_one_letter_code
_entity_poly.pdbx_strand_id
1 'polypeptide(L)'
;MDVIYRNITNKYFDYRREIKRKRNRFKLSAYEELYDNDSGRENLLKNEDIEMQEESMLPPYWIETTEECTEDINNIKTKLLELQRLQKNKLYNVLNNDEKLSEEISQMSTDITMLIKKCEQKIHMISNDSNYDVNNENYIIEKLKKNAKSSLISQLQYISKSFQKKQNNYIKEYKKLTNNCDQVEQYQNDTPHKTYNQQNSDLFMQGIINEEYNMHEQQSLYEQPNQVNILNINKRNSDLQQIANTVIDLHNIFKELSVMLVDQGSLLDQIDYNIDMSLDKSEKGLYQLKKLEKEENGKIAARCVSFLTTLIFVLLILIILKHLY
;
A
#
# COMPACT_ATOMS: atom_id res chain seq x y z
N MET A 1 -15.88 21.20 13.72
CA MET A 1 -15.66 22.32 12.78
C MET A 1 -15.85 21.74 11.39
N ASP A 2 -16.92 22.12 10.70
CA ASP A 2 -17.11 21.70 9.31
C ASP A 2 -16.18 22.53 8.43
N VAL A 3 -15.33 21.83 7.68
CA VAL A 3 -14.37 22.45 6.76
C VAL A 3 -15.14 22.95 5.54
N ILE A 4 -15.28 24.27 5.41
CA ILE A 4 -15.91 24.91 4.24
C ILE A 4 -14.90 24.86 3.08
N TYR A 5 -15.27 24.21 1.98
CA TYR A 5 -14.46 24.19 0.75
C TYR A 5 -15.24 24.79 -0.43
N ARG A 6 -14.50 25.34 -1.40
CA ARG A 6 -15.06 25.92 -2.64
C ARG A 6 -14.54 25.14 -3.85
N ASN A 7 -15.44 24.48 -4.57
CA ASN A 7 -15.11 23.84 -5.84
C ASN A 7 -14.99 24.91 -6.95
N ILE A 8 -13.82 24.97 -7.60
CA ILE A 8 -13.50 25.92 -8.69
C ILE A 8 -13.37 25.24 -10.05
N THR A 9 -13.67 23.94 -10.14
CA THR A 9 -13.43 23.11 -11.33
C THR A 9 -14.19 23.63 -12.55
N ASN A 10 -15.46 24.03 -12.39
CA ASN A 10 -16.26 24.57 -13.50
C ASN A 10 -15.68 25.89 -14.03
N LYS A 11 -15.32 26.81 -13.12
CA LYS A 11 -14.69 28.09 -13.46
C LYS A 11 -13.36 27.87 -14.20
N TYR A 12 -12.57 26.88 -13.76
CA TYR A 12 -11.34 26.49 -14.44
C TYR A 12 -11.61 25.99 -15.88
N PHE A 13 -12.60 25.12 -16.09
CA PHE A 13 -12.95 24.65 -17.43
C PHE A 13 -13.44 25.76 -18.35
N ASP A 14 -14.19 26.72 -17.82
CA ASP A 14 -14.65 27.88 -18.57
C ASP A 14 -13.46 28.74 -19.04
N TYR A 15 -12.53 29.10 -18.14
CA TYR A 15 -11.31 29.83 -18.53
C TYR A 15 -10.43 29.05 -19.50
N ARG A 16 -10.26 27.73 -19.29
CA ARG A 16 -9.50 26.87 -20.21
C ARG A 16 -10.12 26.91 -21.61
N ARG A 17 -11.44 26.82 -21.72
CA ARG A 17 -12.17 26.90 -23.00
C ARG A 17 -12.01 28.28 -23.65
N GLU A 18 -12.08 29.35 -22.88
CA GLU A 18 -11.87 30.71 -23.38
C GLU A 18 -10.44 30.93 -23.92
N ILE A 19 -9.42 30.46 -23.20
CA ILE A 19 -8.02 30.58 -23.63
C ILE A 19 -7.78 29.79 -24.92
N LYS A 20 -8.31 28.56 -25.03
CA LYS A 20 -8.26 27.76 -26.28
C LYS A 20 -8.94 28.50 -27.45
N ARG A 21 -10.11 29.11 -27.22
CA ARG A 21 -10.81 29.91 -28.23
C ARG A 21 -9.98 31.12 -28.68
N LYS A 22 -9.30 31.81 -27.76
CA LYS A 22 -8.43 32.96 -28.06
C LYS A 22 -7.18 32.56 -28.87
N ARG A 23 -6.55 31.43 -28.55
CA ARG A 23 -5.39 30.89 -29.30
C ARG A 23 -5.77 30.48 -30.73
N ASN A 24 -6.97 29.95 -30.93
CA ASN A 24 -7.48 29.58 -32.26
C ASN A 24 -8.01 30.78 -33.07
N ARG A 25 -8.21 31.95 -32.44
CA ARG A 25 -8.73 33.16 -33.10
C ARG A 25 -7.78 33.68 -34.20
N PHE A 26 -6.48 33.46 -34.06
CA PHE A 26 -5.47 33.81 -35.08
C PHE A 26 -5.23 32.69 -36.11
N LYS A 27 -5.75 31.48 -35.88
CA LYS A 27 -5.71 30.37 -36.84
C LYS A 27 -6.95 30.32 -37.75
N LEU A 28 -8.07 30.90 -37.31
CA LEU A 28 -9.34 30.83 -38.04
C LEU A 28 -9.40 31.69 -39.32
N SER A 29 -8.53 32.70 -39.45
CA SER A 29 -8.44 33.54 -40.66
C SER A 29 -7.90 32.79 -41.89
N ALA A 30 -7.31 31.61 -41.73
CA ALA A 30 -6.71 30.85 -42.82
C ALA A 30 -7.58 29.68 -43.33
N TYR A 31 -8.78 29.47 -42.75
CA TYR A 31 -9.58 28.26 -43.03
C TYR A 31 -11.05 28.55 -43.38
N GLU A 32 -11.44 29.81 -43.57
CA GLU A 32 -12.84 30.16 -43.88
C GLU A 32 -13.23 29.89 -45.35
N GLU A 33 -12.33 29.34 -46.17
CA GLU A 33 -12.56 29.17 -47.62
C GLU A 33 -12.59 27.71 -48.14
N LEU A 34 -12.67 26.70 -47.27
CA LEU A 34 -12.84 25.30 -47.72
C LEU A 34 -13.99 24.62 -47.01
N TYR A 35 -15.20 24.91 -47.50
CA TYR A 35 -16.29 23.94 -47.46
C TYR A 35 -15.93 22.82 -48.44
N ASP A 36 -15.38 21.71 -47.96
CA ASP A 36 -15.67 20.44 -48.61
C ASP A 36 -15.67 19.30 -47.60
N ASN A 37 -16.72 18.48 -47.71
CA ASN A 37 -16.91 17.31 -46.88
C ASN A 37 -15.89 16.24 -47.30
N ASP A 38 -15.18 15.70 -46.30
CA ASP A 38 -14.60 14.36 -46.33
C ASP A 38 -13.35 14.15 -47.22
N SER A 39 -12.17 14.63 -46.78
CA SER A 39 -10.87 14.01 -47.13
C SER A 39 -9.70 14.49 -46.27
N GLY A 40 -8.95 13.55 -45.69
CA GLY A 40 -7.53 13.70 -45.29
C GLY A 40 -7.27 14.51 -44.02
N ARG A 41 -7.14 13.94 -42.82
CA ARG A 41 -6.09 13.00 -42.40
C ARG A 41 -4.64 13.38 -42.77
N GLU A 42 -4.35 14.67 -42.95
CA GLU A 42 -2.96 15.14 -43.05
C GLU A 42 -2.42 15.72 -41.73
N ASN A 43 -1.54 14.93 -41.14
CA ASN A 43 -0.63 15.25 -40.04
C ASN A 43 0.32 16.41 -40.40
N LEU A 44 -0.10 17.66 -40.30
CA LEU A 44 0.80 18.80 -40.56
C LEU A 44 0.74 19.93 -39.52
N LEU A 45 0.58 19.59 -38.24
CA LEU A 45 1.09 20.43 -37.16
C LEU A 45 1.72 19.54 -36.10
N LYS A 46 3.05 19.61 -36.00
CA LYS A 46 3.83 19.07 -34.88
C LYS A 46 3.15 19.48 -33.57
N ASN A 47 2.75 18.49 -32.79
CA ASN A 47 2.22 18.62 -31.45
C ASN A 47 3.27 19.29 -30.55
N GLU A 48 3.12 20.58 -30.28
CA GLU A 48 3.73 21.25 -29.12
C GLU A 48 2.77 21.32 -27.93
N ASP A 49 1.55 20.82 -28.07
CA ASP A 49 0.68 20.58 -26.93
C ASP A 49 0.87 19.12 -26.50
N ILE A 50 1.53 18.91 -25.36
CA ILE A 50 1.57 17.66 -24.58
C ILE A 50 0.15 17.37 -24.02
N GLU A 51 -0.89 17.64 -24.79
CA GLU A 51 -2.28 17.40 -24.40
C GLU A 51 -2.72 16.05 -24.97
N MET A 52 -2.66 15.05 -24.10
CA MET A 52 -3.41 13.80 -24.20
C MET A 52 -3.21 13.08 -25.54
N GLN A 53 -1.99 12.60 -25.77
CA GLN A 53 -1.91 11.27 -26.36
C GLN A 53 -2.67 10.34 -25.41
N GLU A 54 -3.82 9.87 -25.86
CA GLU A 54 -4.45 8.64 -25.36
C GLU A 54 -3.52 7.48 -25.77
N GLU A 55 -2.26 7.53 -25.36
CA GLU A 55 -1.44 6.34 -25.28
C GLU A 55 -2.10 5.53 -24.18
N SER A 56 -2.83 4.51 -24.58
CA SER A 56 -3.27 3.42 -23.73
C SER A 56 -2.02 2.72 -23.17
N MET A 57 -1.29 3.39 -22.29
CA MET A 57 -0.25 2.77 -21.51
C MET A 57 -0.98 1.84 -20.56
N LEU A 58 -0.88 0.55 -20.83
CA LEU A 58 -1.26 -0.49 -19.89
C LEU A 58 -0.58 -0.15 -18.54
N PRO A 59 -1.32 -0.22 -17.42
CA PRO A 59 -0.75 0.05 -16.12
C PRO A 59 0.51 -0.82 -15.97
N PRO A 60 1.64 -0.25 -15.51
CA PRO A 60 2.84 -1.01 -15.27
C PRO A 60 2.57 -2.27 -14.45
N TYR A 61 3.22 -3.37 -14.78
CA TYR A 61 3.03 -4.68 -14.12
C TYR A 61 3.08 -4.62 -12.57
N TRP A 62 3.87 -3.72 -11.99
CA TRP A 62 3.94 -3.56 -10.53
C TRP A 62 2.65 -2.99 -9.90
N ILE A 63 1.81 -2.30 -10.68
CA ILE A 63 0.49 -1.83 -10.25
C ILE A 63 -0.47 -3.01 -10.15
N GLU A 64 -0.48 -3.90 -11.15
CA GLU A 64 -1.29 -5.12 -11.12
C GLU A 64 -0.93 -5.97 -9.88
N THR A 65 0.36 -6.17 -9.59
CA THR A 65 0.78 -6.90 -8.38
C THR A 65 0.41 -6.18 -7.09
N THR A 66 0.36 -4.84 -7.08
CA THR A 66 -0.10 -4.04 -5.94
C THR A 66 -1.61 -4.21 -5.71
N GLU A 67 -2.40 -4.23 -6.79
CA GLU A 67 -3.84 -4.47 -6.75
C GLU A 67 -4.15 -5.89 -6.27
N GLU A 68 -3.46 -6.89 -6.81
CA GLU A 68 -3.56 -8.28 -6.35
C GLU A 68 -3.24 -8.42 -4.86
N CYS A 69 -2.17 -7.77 -4.37
CA CYS A 69 -1.84 -7.78 -2.94
C CYS A 69 -2.95 -7.14 -2.10
N THR A 70 -3.58 -6.08 -2.61
CA THR A 70 -4.68 -5.39 -1.93
C THR A 70 -5.93 -6.28 -1.87
N GLU A 71 -6.23 -7.02 -2.93
CA GLU A 71 -7.29 -8.02 -2.96
C GLU A 71 -7.01 -9.17 -1.99
N ASP A 72 -5.81 -9.74 -2.03
CA ASP A 72 -5.38 -10.80 -1.11
C ASP A 72 -5.48 -10.33 0.36
N ILE A 73 -5.07 -9.10 0.66
CA ILE A 73 -5.21 -8.46 1.99
C ILE A 73 -6.69 -8.38 2.42
N ASN A 74 -7.59 -8.01 1.50
CA ASN A 74 -9.02 -7.94 1.81
C ASN A 74 -9.64 -9.33 2.00
N ASN A 75 -9.20 -10.33 1.22
CA ASN A 75 -9.59 -11.72 1.42
C ASN A 75 -9.15 -12.24 2.80
N ILE A 76 -7.90 -11.95 3.22
CA ILE A 76 -7.39 -12.26 4.56
C ILE A 76 -8.28 -11.63 5.64
N LYS A 77 -8.69 -10.36 5.51
CA LYS A 77 -9.59 -9.70 6.47
C LYS A 77 -10.92 -10.44 6.59
N THR A 78 -11.51 -10.87 5.47
CA THR A 78 -12.78 -11.60 5.45
C THR A 78 -12.64 -12.98 6.11
N LYS A 79 -11.63 -13.76 5.72
CA LYS A 79 -11.33 -15.07 6.34
C LYS A 79 -11.06 -14.96 7.84
N LEU A 80 -10.39 -13.89 8.26
CA LEU A 80 -10.13 -13.62 9.67
C LEU A 80 -11.42 -13.36 10.46
N LEU A 81 -12.39 -12.63 9.88
CA LEU A 81 -13.71 -12.45 10.52
C LEU A 81 -14.48 -13.76 10.63
N GLU A 82 -14.41 -14.61 9.61
CA GLU A 82 -15.02 -15.94 9.63
C GLU A 82 -14.39 -16.85 10.69
N LEU A 83 -13.05 -16.91 10.75
CA LEU A 83 -12.32 -17.64 11.78
C LEU A 83 -12.71 -17.17 13.18
N GLN A 84 -12.85 -15.86 13.40
CA GLN A 84 -13.29 -15.32 14.68
C GLN A 84 -14.70 -15.78 15.05
N ARG A 85 -15.60 -15.94 14.08
CA ARG A 85 -16.95 -16.46 14.30
C ARG A 85 -16.90 -17.93 14.72
N LEU A 86 -16.09 -18.75 14.03
CA LEU A 86 -15.89 -20.17 14.35
C LEU A 86 -15.25 -20.34 15.73
N GLN A 87 -14.21 -19.58 16.03
CA GLN A 87 -13.54 -19.59 17.34
C GLN A 87 -14.49 -19.22 18.49
N LYS A 88 -15.36 -18.20 18.31
CA LYS A 88 -16.39 -17.85 19.30
C LYS A 88 -17.44 -18.95 19.47
N ASN A 89 -17.86 -19.58 18.37
CA ASN A 89 -18.78 -20.71 18.42
C ASN A 89 -18.17 -21.88 19.20
N LYS A 90 -16.91 -22.23 18.90
CA LYS A 90 -16.18 -23.27 19.64
C LYS A 90 -16.00 -22.93 21.12
N LEU A 91 -15.76 -21.65 21.44
CA LEU A 91 -15.66 -21.16 22.81
C LEU A 91 -16.99 -21.24 23.57
N TYR A 92 -18.13 -21.14 22.88
CA TYR A 92 -19.45 -21.34 23.46
C TYR A 92 -19.76 -22.84 23.65
N ASN A 93 -19.34 -23.68 22.70
CA ASN A 93 -19.58 -25.13 22.69
C ASN A 93 -18.35 -25.94 23.13
N VAL A 94 -17.61 -25.48 24.15
CA VAL A 94 -16.35 -26.12 24.61
C VAL A 94 -16.53 -27.59 25.02
N LEU A 95 -17.72 -27.94 25.52
CA LEU A 95 -18.06 -29.28 25.99
C LEU A 95 -18.41 -30.26 24.88
N ASN A 96 -18.76 -29.77 23.68
CA ASN A 96 -19.05 -30.64 22.55
C ASN A 96 -17.75 -30.98 21.82
N ASN A 97 -17.48 -32.28 21.69
CA ASN A 97 -16.40 -32.86 20.89
C ASN A 97 -16.66 -32.68 19.38
N ASP A 98 -16.92 -31.45 18.95
CA ASP A 98 -16.92 -31.06 17.53
C ASP A 98 -15.48 -31.01 17.05
N GLU A 99 -14.94 -32.20 16.80
CA GLU A 99 -13.62 -32.43 16.24
C GLU A 99 -13.46 -31.76 14.87
N LYS A 100 -14.50 -31.85 14.03
CA LYS A 100 -14.56 -31.21 12.72
C LYS A 100 -14.37 -29.69 12.80
N LEU A 101 -14.93 -29.06 13.83
CA LEU A 101 -14.84 -27.61 14.01
C LEU A 101 -13.45 -27.20 14.51
N SER A 102 -12.79 -28.05 15.30
CA SER A 102 -11.40 -27.83 15.73
C SER A 102 -10.43 -27.92 14.55
N GLU A 103 -10.60 -28.96 13.72
CA GLU A 103 -9.84 -29.16 12.50
C GLU A 103 -10.06 -28.02 11.50
N GLU A 104 -11.31 -27.57 11.32
CA GLU A 104 -11.64 -26.41 10.47
C GLU A 104 -11.00 -25.11 10.97
N ILE A 105 -10.95 -24.87 12.29
CA ILE A 105 -10.26 -23.71 12.88
C ILE A 105 -8.75 -23.78 12.64
N SER A 106 -8.14 -24.96 12.79
CA SER A 106 -6.72 -25.15 12.55
C SER A 106 -6.37 -24.95 11.07
N GLN A 107 -7.13 -25.59 10.17
CA GLN A 107 -7.02 -25.45 8.72
C GLN A 107 -7.17 -23.98 8.27
N MET A 108 -8.20 -23.28 8.76
CA MET A 108 -8.40 -21.86 8.42
C MET A 108 -7.26 -20.99 8.97
N SER A 109 -6.69 -21.33 10.13
CA SER A 109 -5.55 -20.61 10.71
C SER A 109 -4.26 -20.81 9.90
N THR A 110 -3.99 -22.03 9.43
CA THR A 110 -2.86 -22.32 8.53
C THR A 110 -3.07 -21.68 7.16
N ASP A 111 -4.28 -21.74 6.58
CA ASP A 111 -4.62 -21.10 5.31
C ASP A 111 -4.40 -19.58 5.36
N ILE A 112 -4.88 -18.91 6.41
CA ILE A 112 -4.65 -17.47 6.61
C ILE A 112 -3.14 -17.17 6.70
N THR A 113 -2.38 -18.02 7.40
CA THR A 113 -0.92 -17.87 7.53
C THR A 113 -0.23 -18.03 6.19
N MET A 114 -0.64 -19.00 5.36
CA MET A 114 -0.12 -19.18 4.01
C MET A 114 -0.46 -18.01 3.08
N LEU A 115 -1.68 -17.46 3.16
CA LEU A 115 -2.07 -16.27 2.40
C LEU A 115 -1.22 -15.05 2.80
N ILE A 116 -0.95 -14.86 4.09
CA ILE A 116 -0.08 -13.80 4.58
C ILE A 116 1.36 -14.00 4.05
N LYS A 117 1.91 -15.22 4.08
CA LYS A 117 3.23 -15.53 3.49
C LYS A 117 3.26 -15.26 1.99
N LYS A 118 2.22 -15.64 1.25
CA LYS A 118 2.11 -15.38 -0.19
C LYS A 118 2.05 -13.88 -0.50
N CYS A 119 1.30 -13.11 0.27
CA CYS A 119 1.27 -11.64 0.15
C CYS A 119 2.65 -11.03 0.40
N GLU A 120 3.34 -11.51 1.43
CA GLU A 120 4.69 -11.05 1.79
C GLU A 120 5.68 -11.32 0.64
N GLN A 121 5.65 -12.51 0.04
CA GLN A 121 6.47 -12.84 -1.13
C GLN A 121 6.15 -11.96 -2.34
N LYS A 122 4.86 -11.70 -2.63
CA LYS A 122 4.47 -10.77 -3.70
C LYS A 122 4.98 -9.35 -3.46
N ILE A 123 4.92 -8.86 -2.22
CA ILE A 123 5.46 -7.55 -1.83
C ILE A 123 6.99 -7.52 -2.01
N HIS A 124 7.67 -8.64 -1.74
CA HIS A 124 9.10 -8.79 -2.06
C HIS A 124 9.39 -8.73 -3.56
N MET A 125 8.54 -9.31 -4.42
CA MET A 125 8.70 -9.27 -5.88
C MET A 125 8.57 -7.87 -6.49
N ILE A 126 7.82 -6.96 -5.84
CA ILE A 126 7.78 -5.54 -6.22
C ILE A 126 9.17 -4.88 -6.03
N SER A 127 10.07 -5.51 -5.27
CA SER A 127 11.43 -5.07 -5.03
C SER A 127 12.38 -5.65 -6.08
N ASN A 128 12.65 -4.89 -7.15
CA ASN A 128 13.83 -5.16 -7.97
C ASN A 128 14.58 -3.86 -8.34
N ASP A 129 15.90 -3.93 -8.12
CA ASP A 129 17.01 -3.01 -8.40
C ASP A 129 17.21 -1.75 -7.53
N SER A 130 18.08 -1.90 -6.53
CA SER A 130 18.62 -0.82 -5.68
C SER A 130 19.78 -0.02 -6.32
N ASN A 131 19.94 -0.08 -7.65
CA ASN A 131 21.02 0.65 -8.33
C ASN A 131 20.42 1.70 -9.27
N TYR A 132 20.07 2.87 -8.72
CA TYR A 132 19.57 3.98 -9.51
C TYR A 132 20.45 5.23 -9.44
N ASP A 133 20.90 5.59 -10.63
CA ASP A 133 21.49 6.87 -10.99
C ASP A 133 20.39 7.96 -10.89
N VAL A 134 20.70 9.07 -10.21
CA VAL A 134 19.79 10.18 -9.88
C VAL A 134 19.24 10.88 -11.15
N ASN A 135 19.81 10.57 -12.31
CA ASN A 135 19.53 11.20 -13.60
C ASN A 135 18.48 10.48 -14.46
N ASN A 136 17.89 9.38 -14.02
CA ASN A 136 17.03 8.55 -14.86
C ASN A 136 15.53 8.93 -14.78
N GLU A 137 14.82 8.94 -15.92
CA GLU A 137 13.38 9.25 -16.04
C GLU A 137 12.50 8.38 -15.12
N ASN A 138 13.02 7.23 -14.68
CA ASN A 138 12.36 6.28 -13.80
C ASN A 138 12.37 6.65 -12.30
N TYR A 139 13.03 7.74 -11.88
CA TYR A 139 13.10 8.14 -10.46
C TYR A 139 11.72 8.29 -9.80
N ILE A 140 10.75 8.85 -10.52
CA ILE A 140 9.38 9.02 -10.01
C ILE A 140 8.69 7.66 -9.86
N ILE A 141 8.85 6.76 -10.83
CA ILE A 141 8.25 5.42 -10.81
C ILE A 141 8.80 4.63 -9.63
N GLU A 142 10.10 4.70 -9.36
CA GLU A 142 10.72 4.03 -8.21
C GLU A 142 10.24 4.60 -6.87
N LYS A 143 10.05 5.91 -6.79
CA LYS A 143 9.47 6.55 -5.61
C LYS A 143 8.02 6.11 -5.37
N LEU A 144 7.24 5.96 -6.43
CA LEU A 144 5.87 5.46 -6.35
C LEU A 144 5.83 3.99 -5.91
N LYS A 145 6.68 3.13 -6.47
CA LYS A 145 6.83 1.73 -6.04
C LYS A 145 7.17 1.63 -4.55
N LYS A 146 8.13 2.45 -4.08
CA LYS A 146 8.51 2.50 -2.66
C LYS A 146 7.34 2.92 -1.77
N ASN A 147 6.55 3.91 -2.19
CA ASN A 147 5.39 4.37 -1.43
C ASN A 147 4.29 3.30 -1.37
N ALA A 148 3.97 2.68 -2.53
CA ALA A 148 3.01 1.59 -2.62
C ALA A 148 3.43 0.41 -1.73
N LYS A 149 4.70 0.01 -1.79
CA LYS A 149 5.29 -1.02 -0.93
C LYS A 149 5.15 -0.69 0.55
N SER A 150 5.53 0.51 0.97
CA SER A 150 5.42 0.95 2.37
C SER A 150 3.96 0.90 2.88
N SER A 151 3.00 1.31 2.03
CA SER A 151 1.57 1.22 2.33
C SER A 151 1.10 -0.24 2.50
N LEU A 152 1.47 -1.12 1.56
CA LEU A 152 1.11 -2.55 1.62
C LEU A 152 1.69 -3.24 2.85
N ILE A 153 2.97 -3.01 3.15
CA ILE A 153 3.65 -3.57 4.33
C ILE A 153 2.95 -3.10 5.61
N SER A 154 2.63 -1.80 5.71
CA SER A 154 1.94 -1.25 6.89
C SER A 154 0.58 -1.91 7.10
N GLN A 155 -0.18 -2.11 6.03
CA GLN A 155 -1.47 -2.80 6.09
C GLN A 155 -1.32 -4.26 6.49
N LEU A 156 -0.38 -4.98 5.89
CA LEU A 156 -0.12 -6.40 6.20
C LEU A 156 0.37 -6.57 7.64
N GLN A 157 1.28 -5.72 8.12
CA GLN A 157 1.73 -5.71 9.51
C GLN A 157 0.60 -5.49 10.50
N TYR A 158 -0.29 -4.53 10.22
CA TYR A 158 -1.44 -4.28 11.08
C TYR A 158 -2.34 -5.52 11.19
N ILE A 159 -2.60 -6.19 10.08
CA ILE A 159 -3.41 -7.41 10.04
C ILE A 159 -2.71 -8.56 10.76
N SER A 160 -1.42 -8.81 10.48
CA SER A 160 -0.64 -9.85 11.15
C SER A 160 -0.60 -9.67 12.67
N LYS A 161 -0.39 -8.44 13.14
CA LYS A 161 -0.41 -8.11 14.58
C LYS A 161 -1.79 -8.28 15.20
N SER A 162 -2.84 -7.84 14.50
CA SER A 162 -4.23 -8.03 14.94
C SER A 162 -4.59 -9.52 15.03
N PHE A 163 -4.17 -10.31 14.04
CA PHE A 163 -4.35 -11.75 14.00
C PHE A 163 -3.62 -12.46 15.14
N GLN A 164 -2.34 -12.13 15.35
CA GLN A 164 -1.54 -12.66 16.46
C GLN A 164 -2.20 -12.39 17.82
N LYS A 165 -2.68 -11.16 18.05
CA LYS A 165 -3.37 -10.79 19.30
C LYS A 165 -4.68 -11.58 19.48
N LYS A 166 -5.45 -11.77 18.40
CA LYS A 166 -6.70 -12.53 18.44
C LYS A 166 -6.46 -14.02 18.71
N GLN A 167 -5.46 -14.63 18.07
CA GLN A 167 -5.08 -16.02 18.31
C GLN A 167 -4.56 -16.23 19.74
N ASN A 168 -3.72 -15.33 20.25
CA ASN A 168 -3.26 -15.39 21.64
C ASN A 168 -4.41 -15.27 22.64
N ASN A 169 -5.39 -14.42 22.37
CA ASN A 169 -6.59 -14.32 23.21
C ASN A 169 -7.42 -15.59 23.13
N TYR A 170 -7.62 -16.16 21.93
CA TYR A 170 -8.35 -17.42 21.76
C TYR A 170 -7.68 -18.56 22.55
N ILE A 171 -6.36 -18.76 22.40
CA ILE A 171 -5.62 -19.79 23.13
C ILE A 171 -5.77 -19.59 24.64
N LYS A 172 -5.67 -18.34 25.14
CA LYS A 172 -5.84 -18.03 26.57
C LYS A 172 -7.24 -18.35 27.09
N GLU A 173 -8.27 -17.91 26.39
CA GLU A 173 -9.67 -18.16 26.79
C GLU A 173 -10.03 -19.64 26.69
N TYR A 174 -9.55 -20.33 25.66
CA TYR A 174 -9.76 -21.75 25.50
C TYR A 174 -9.07 -22.56 26.61
N LYS A 175 -7.79 -22.27 26.93
CA LYS A 175 -7.09 -22.89 28.08
C LYS A 175 -7.80 -22.63 29.41
N LYS A 176 -8.31 -21.41 29.65
CA LYS A 176 -9.07 -21.10 30.88
C LYS A 176 -10.34 -21.94 31.01
N LEU A 177 -11.15 -22.00 29.95
CA LEU A 177 -12.41 -22.75 29.96
C LEU A 177 -12.15 -24.25 30.07
N THR A 178 -11.10 -24.74 29.41
CA THR A 178 -10.65 -26.12 29.54
C THR A 178 -10.19 -26.45 30.95
N ASN A 179 -9.25 -25.69 31.53
CA ASN A 179 -8.74 -25.97 32.87
C ASN A 179 -9.83 -25.89 33.94
N ASN A 180 -10.79 -24.96 33.80
CA ASN A 180 -11.96 -24.90 34.68
C ASN A 180 -12.88 -26.12 34.47
N CYS A 181 -13.02 -26.63 33.25
CA CYS A 181 -13.81 -27.82 32.94
C CYS A 181 -13.14 -29.10 33.48
N ASP A 182 -11.82 -29.23 33.33
CA ASP A 182 -11.04 -30.33 33.86
C ASP A 182 -11.11 -30.34 35.42
N GLN A 183 -11.18 -29.16 36.05
CA GLN A 183 -11.47 -29.02 37.48
C GLN A 183 -12.92 -29.41 37.83
N VAL A 184 -13.91 -29.05 37.01
CA VAL A 184 -15.33 -29.42 37.20
C VAL A 184 -15.54 -30.93 37.10
N GLU A 185 -14.81 -31.63 36.23
CA GLU A 185 -14.79 -33.11 36.20
C GLU A 185 -14.04 -33.71 37.40
N GLN A 186 -13.02 -33.04 37.91
CA GLN A 186 -12.33 -33.45 39.15
C GLN A 186 -13.18 -33.28 40.42
N TYR A 187 -14.16 -32.37 40.48
CA TYR A 187 -15.04 -32.26 41.65
C TYR A 187 -16.04 -33.42 41.81
N GLN A 188 -16.05 -34.42 40.91
CA GLN A 188 -16.74 -35.70 41.15
C GLN A 188 -15.86 -36.75 41.85
N ASN A 189 -14.57 -36.49 42.09
CA ASN A 189 -13.71 -37.37 42.88
C ASN A 189 -12.87 -36.53 43.86
N ASP A 190 -13.21 -36.65 45.15
CA ASP A 190 -12.59 -35.95 46.28
C ASP A 190 -11.04 -35.97 46.24
N THR A 191 -10.39 -34.82 46.02
CA THR A 191 -9.29 -34.28 46.85
C THR A 191 -8.75 -32.92 46.34
N PRO A 192 -8.27 -32.02 47.22
CA PRO A 192 -7.93 -30.63 46.85
C PRO A 192 -6.44 -30.44 46.56
N HIS A 193 -6.05 -29.95 45.37
CA HIS A 193 -4.71 -29.37 45.21
C HIS A 193 -4.57 -28.17 44.25
N LYS A 194 -4.21 -27.05 44.90
CA LYS A 194 -3.23 -25.98 44.56
C LYS A 194 -3.35 -25.25 43.22
N THR A 195 -3.92 -24.06 43.34
CA THR A 195 -3.80 -22.89 42.45
C THR A 195 -2.33 -22.46 42.28
N TYR A 196 -1.86 -22.28 41.05
CA TYR A 196 -0.64 -21.52 40.74
C TYR A 196 -0.95 -20.30 39.86
N ASN A 197 -0.21 -19.25 40.15
CA ASN A 197 -0.52 -17.85 39.88
C ASN A 197 -0.43 -17.44 38.41
N GLN A 198 -1.42 -16.64 38.03
CA GLN A 198 -1.50 -15.82 36.84
C GLN A 198 -0.76 -14.50 37.10
N GLN A 199 0.32 -14.20 36.37
CA GLN A 199 0.75 -12.82 36.05
C GLN A 199 1.96 -12.78 35.10
N ASN A 200 1.94 -11.77 34.22
CA ASN A 200 2.95 -11.33 33.24
C ASN A 200 2.78 -11.83 31.78
N SER A 201 2.33 -10.91 30.93
CA SER A 201 2.05 -11.10 29.51
C SER A 201 3.29 -11.23 28.62
N ASP A 202 4.46 -10.83 29.12
CA ASP A 202 5.68 -10.71 28.30
C ASP A 202 6.62 -11.91 28.49
N LEU A 203 6.41 -12.71 29.54
CA LEU A 203 7.08 -14.00 29.75
C LEU A 203 6.42 -15.16 29.00
N PHE A 204 5.33 -14.90 28.28
CA PHE A 204 4.54 -15.94 27.61
C PHE A 204 5.27 -16.55 26.39
N MET A 205 6.05 -15.75 25.67
CA MET A 205 6.80 -16.24 24.51
C MET A 205 7.95 -17.17 24.92
N GLN A 206 8.53 -16.96 26.11
CA GLN A 206 9.61 -17.78 26.64
C GLN A 206 9.09 -19.00 27.43
N GLY A 207 7.87 -18.92 27.99
CA GLY A 207 7.19 -20.05 28.63
C GLY A 207 6.84 -21.19 27.66
N ILE A 208 6.45 -20.88 26.43
CA ILE A 208 6.15 -21.89 25.39
C ILE A 208 7.41 -22.71 25.04
N ILE A 209 8.60 -22.09 25.05
CA ILE A 209 9.87 -22.76 24.75
C ILE A 209 10.35 -23.62 25.93
N ASN A 210 10.10 -23.18 27.17
CA ASN A 210 10.55 -23.90 28.37
C ASN A 210 9.57 -24.99 28.86
N GLU A 211 8.27 -24.91 28.49
CA GLU A 211 7.30 -25.98 28.77
C GLU A 211 7.56 -27.25 27.93
N GLU A 212 8.20 -27.11 26.77
CA GLU A 212 8.65 -28.24 25.95
C GLU A 212 9.65 -29.15 26.70
N TYR A 213 10.35 -28.61 27.70
CA TYR A 213 11.31 -29.36 28.53
C TYR A 213 10.73 -29.88 29.85
N ASN A 214 9.65 -29.28 30.37
CA ASN A 214 9.03 -29.70 31.65
C ASN A 214 7.86 -30.68 31.49
N MET A 215 7.33 -30.86 30.26
CA MET A 215 6.29 -31.87 30.00
C MET A 215 6.79 -33.33 30.11
N HIS A 216 8.10 -33.58 30.21
CA HIS A 216 8.63 -34.94 30.23
C HIS A 216 8.81 -35.53 31.65
N GLU A 217 8.68 -34.76 32.72
CA GLU A 217 9.08 -35.22 34.08
C GLU A 217 7.95 -35.34 35.11
N GLN A 218 6.68 -35.17 34.72
CA GLN A 218 5.56 -35.32 35.66
C GLN A 218 4.50 -36.33 35.20
N GLN A 219 4.96 -37.44 34.62
CA GLN A 219 4.11 -38.54 34.15
C GLN A 219 4.36 -39.86 34.89
N SER A 220 4.56 -39.79 36.21
CA SER A 220 4.81 -40.98 37.03
C SER A 220 4.22 -40.88 38.44
N LEU A 221 2.91 -40.65 38.60
CA LEU A 221 2.15 -41.32 39.67
C LEU A 221 0.64 -41.07 39.53
N TYR A 222 -0.10 -42.16 39.75
CA TYR A 222 -1.56 -42.32 39.90
C TYR A 222 -2.31 -42.80 38.65
N GLU A 223 -2.72 -44.07 38.77
CA GLU A 223 -3.41 -44.91 37.81
C GLU A 223 -4.89 -44.52 37.63
N GLN A 224 -5.36 -44.74 36.39
CA GLN A 224 -6.69 -44.60 35.76
C GLN A 224 -7.98 -44.55 36.63
N PRO A 225 -9.02 -43.78 36.19
CA PRO A 225 -9.67 -44.00 34.90
C PRO A 225 -9.99 -42.73 34.07
N ASN A 226 -9.58 -42.77 32.80
CA ASN A 226 -10.39 -42.53 31.60
C ASN A 226 -9.43 -42.33 30.41
N GLN A 227 -9.10 -43.41 29.70
CA GLN A 227 -8.33 -43.33 28.44
C GLN A 227 -8.96 -42.29 27.48
N VAL A 228 -10.29 -42.19 27.45
CA VAL A 228 -11.03 -41.20 26.67
C VAL A 228 -10.68 -39.76 27.08
N ASN A 229 -10.52 -39.48 28.37
CA ASN A 229 -10.22 -38.12 28.85
C ASN A 229 -8.77 -37.72 28.53
N ILE A 230 -7.83 -38.65 28.72
CA ILE A 230 -6.42 -38.45 28.34
C ILE A 230 -6.28 -38.25 26.82
N LEU A 231 -7.02 -39.03 26.01
CA LEU A 231 -7.04 -38.87 24.56
C LEU A 231 -7.63 -37.50 24.14
N ASN A 232 -8.70 -37.05 24.79
CA ASN A 232 -9.30 -35.74 24.53
C ASN A 232 -8.36 -34.60 24.91
N ILE A 233 -7.66 -34.68 26.06
CA ILE A 233 -6.66 -33.70 26.50
C ILE A 233 -5.48 -33.64 25.53
N ASN A 234 -4.93 -34.80 25.12
CA ASN A 234 -3.82 -34.86 24.18
C ASN A 234 -4.18 -34.29 22.81
N LYS A 235 -5.38 -34.60 22.30
CA LYS A 235 -5.86 -34.07 21.02
C LYS A 235 -6.08 -32.56 21.08
N ARG A 236 -6.70 -32.08 22.15
CA ARG A 236 -6.88 -30.66 22.43
C ARG A 236 -5.55 -29.91 22.49
N ASN A 237 -4.54 -30.50 23.13
CA ASN A 237 -3.20 -29.93 23.21
C ASN A 237 -2.53 -29.89 21.83
N SER A 238 -2.70 -30.93 21.00
CA SER A 238 -2.22 -30.95 19.62
C SER A 238 -2.85 -29.84 18.77
N ASP A 239 -4.17 -29.64 18.85
CA ASP A 239 -4.86 -28.58 18.10
C ASP A 239 -4.38 -27.18 18.53
N LEU A 240 -4.24 -26.96 19.84
CA LEU A 240 -3.67 -25.71 20.37
C LEU A 240 -2.21 -25.51 19.95
N GLN A 241 -1.43 -26.58 19.85
CA GLN A 241 -0.04 -26.53 19.41
C GLN A 241 0.04 -26.14 17.92
N GLN A 242 -0.86 -26.64 17.08
CA GLN A 242 -0.93 -26.20 15.68
C GLN A 242 -1.24 -24.70 15.58
N ILE A 243 -2.20 -24.20 16.35
CA ILE A 243 -2.51 -22.77 16.39
C ILE A 243 -1.32 -21.97 16.94
N ALA A 244 -0.64 -22.46 17.98
CA ALA A 244 0.55 -21.81 18.53
C ALA A 244 1.69 -21.72 17.49
N ASN A 245 1.88 -22.75 16.67
CA ASN A 245 2.86 -22.74 15.57
C ASN A 245 2.51 -21.66 14.54
N THR A 246 1.22 -21.46 14.21
CA THR A 246 0.81 -20.35 13.33
C THR A 246 1.15 -18.98 13.93
N VAL A 247 1.06 -18.82 15.26
CA VAL A 247 1.45 -17.59 15.96
C VAL A 247 2.95 -17.31 15.86
N ILE A 248 3.78 -18.36 15.94
CA ILE A 248 5.24 -18.27 15.77
C ILE A 248 5.58 -17.86 14.34
N ASP A 249 4.97 -18.51 13.36
CA ASP A 249 5.15 -18.18 11.93
C ASP A 249 4.81 -16.71 11.63
N LEU A 250 3.69 -16.21 12.17
CA LEU A 250 3.31 -14.81 12.02
C LEU A 250 4.29 -13.84 12.67
N HIS A 251 4.92 -14.25 13.77
CA HIS A 251 5.93 -13.42 14.43
C HIS A 251 7.18 -13.26 13.55
N ASN A 252 7.61 -14.34 12.89
CA ASN A 252 8.71 -14.30 11.95
C ASN A 252 8.40 -13.37 10.77
N ILE A 253 7.22 -13.53 10.16
CA ILE A 253 6.75 -12.65 9.08
C ILE A 253 6.68 -11.19 9.54
N PHE A 254 6.18 -10.94 10.76
CA PHE A 254 6.11 -9.59 11.31
C PHE A 254 7.51 -8.96 11.44
N LYS A 255 8.51 -9.74 11.86
CA LYS A 255 9.90 -9.29 11.96
C LYS A 255 10.47 -8.96 10.57
N GLU A 256 10.25 -9.82 9.59
CA GLU A 256 10.70 -9.62 8.20
C GLU A 256 10.08 -8.35 7.59
N LEU A 257 8.76 -8.18 7.73
CA LEU A 257 8.06 -6.97 7.31
C LEU A 257 8.56 -5.71 8.03
N SER A 258 8.93 -5.83 9.31
CA SER A 258 9.46 -4.71 10.11
C SER A 258 10.82 -4.25 9.61
N VAL A 259 11.72 -5.19 9.31
CA VAL A 259 13.02 -4.89 8.69
C VAL A 259 12.80 -4.19 7.34
N MET A 260 11.89 -4.72 6.52
CA MET A 260 11.59 -4.16 5.20
C MET A 260 11.03 -2.73 5.25
N LEU A 261 10.26 -2.38 6.29
CA LEU A 261 9.71 -1.04 6.48
C LEU A 261 10.75 -0.05 7.02
N VAL A 262 11.62 -0.51 7.93
CA VAL A 262 12.71 0.32 8.49
C VAL A 262 13.70 0.72 7.39
N ASP A 263 14.07 -0.19 6.50
CA ASP A 263 14.97 0.09 5.37
C ASP A 263 14.39 1.11 4.38
N GLN A 264 13.07 1.33 4.39
CA GLN A 264 12.39 2.32 3.54
C GLN A 264 12.25 3.72 4.20
N GLY A 265 12.44 3.84 5.52
CA GLY A 265 12.24 5.08 6.29
C GLY A 265 10.80 5.30 6.77
N SER A 266 10.61 6.21 7.73
CA SER A 266 9.29 6.52 8.31
C SER A 266 8.37 7.22 7.29
N LEU A 267 7.09 6.84 7.25
CA LEU A 267 6.07 7.44 6.37
C LEU A 267 5.95 8.97 6.59
N LEU A 268 6.13 9.44 7.83
CA LEU A 268 6.01 10.86 8.16
C LEU A 268 7.18 11.67 7.59
N ASP A 269 8.40 11.15 7.73
CA ASP A 269 9.62 11.78 7.17
C ASP A 269 9.50 11.91 5.65
N GLN A 270 8.80 10.98 5.00
CA GLN A 270 8.58 11.04 3.56
C GLN A 270 7.60 12.14 3.15
N ILE A 271 6.54 12.44 3.92
CA ILE A 271 5.58 13.50 3.57
C ILE A 271 6.25 14.86 3.69
N ASP A 272 6.91 15.14 4.82
CA ASP A 272 7.58 16.42 5.04
C ASP A 272 8.71 16.61 4.03
N TYR A 273 9.53 15.59 3.79
CA TYR A 273 10.56 15.61 2.75
C TYR A 273 9.99 15.84 1.35
N ASN A 274 8.85 15.22 1.01
CA ASN A 274 8.22 15.37 -0.30
C ASN A 274 7.63 16.77 -0.49
N ILE A 275 7.06 17.35 0.56
CA ILE A 275 6.53 18.72 0.55
C ILE A 275 7.69 19.71 0.38
N ASP A 276 8.77 19.56 1.14
CA ASP A 276 9.97 20.41 1.04
C ASP A 276 10.59 20.33 -0.36
N MET A 277 10.73 19.13 -0.91
CA MET A 277 11.19 18.93 -2.29
C MET A 277 10.25 19.54 -3.33
N SER A 278 8.94 19.50 -3.09
CA SER A 278 7.97 20.12 -4.00
C SER A 278 8.01 21.65 -3.92
N LEU A 279 8.27 22.21 -2.74
CA LEU A 279 8.46 23.64 -2.53
C LEU A 279 9.72 24.12 -3.26
N ASP A 280 10.85 23.45 -3.08
CA ASP A 280 12.12 23.79 -3.75
C ASP A 280 11.99 23.71 -5.29
N LYS A 281 11.33 22.66 -5.82
CA LYS A 281 11.06 22.55 -7.27
C LYS A 281 10.15 23.67 -7.79
N SER A 282 9.13 24.03 -7.02
CA SER A 282 8.21 25.12 -7.38
C SER A 282 8.93 26.47 -7.43
N GLU A 283 9.80 26.73 -6.44
CA GLU A 283 10.61 27.95 -6.39
C GLU A 283 11.57 28.06 -7.58
N LYS A 284 12.28 26.97 -7.91
CA LYS A 284 13.14 26.88 -9.09
C LYS A 284 12.35 27.08 -10.39
N GLY A 285 11.16 26.49 -10.50
CA GLY A 285 10.26 26.67 -11.64
C GLY A 285 9.80 28.12 -11.80
N LEU A 286 9.39 28.78 -10.71
CA LEU A 286 9.02 30.19 -10.70
C LEU A 286 10.19 31.09 -11.12
N TYR A 287 11.40 30.79 -10.65
CA TYR A 287 12.60 31.51 -11.06
C TYR A 287 12.86 31.40 -12.56
N GLN A 288 12.74 30.18 -13.12
CA GLN A 288 12.89 29.95 -14.57
C GLN A 288 11.81 30.67 -15.38
N LEU A 289 10.54 30.60 -14.96
CA LEU A 289 9.45 31.32 -15.62
C LEU A 289 9.66 32.84 -15.60
N LYS A 290 10.07 33.40 -14.46
CA LYS A 290 10.37 34.84 -14.33
C LYS A 290 11.56 35.27 -15.19
N LYS A 291 12.55 34.39 -15.35
CA LYS A 291 13.68 34.61 -16.27
C LYS A 291 13.19 34.63 -17.71
N LEU A 292 12.37 33.67 -18.11
CA LEU A 292 11.80 33.58 -19.45
C LEU A 292 10.90 34.77 -19.79
N GLU A 293 10.01 35.18 -18.87
CA GLU A 293 9.14 36.35 -19.05
C GLU A 293 9.96 37.64 -19.29
N LYS A 294 11.04 37.84 -18.53
CA LYS A 294 11.96 38.97 -18.73
C LYS A 294 12.67 38.90 -20.09
N GLU A 295 13.03 37.70 -20.54
CA GLU A 295 13.71 37.52 -21.82
C GLU A 295 12.77 37.62 -23.04
N GLU A 296 11.51 37.20 -22.93
CA GLU A 296 10.54 37.16 -24.03
C GLU A 296 10.01 38.56 -24.37
N ASN A 297 9.63 39.34 -23.35
CA ASN A 297 9.05 40.68 -23.53
C ASN A 297 9.99 41.65 -24.28
N GLY A 298 11.31 41.49 -24.12
CA GLY A 298 12.31 42.33 -24.81
C GLY A 298 12.58 41.90 -26.26
N LYS A 299 12.58 40.60 -26.56
CA LYS A 299 13.07 40.07 -27.84
C LYS A 299 12.10 40.29 -29.00
N ILE A 300 10.78 40.21 -28.77
CA ILE A 300 9.78 40.41 -29.83
C ILE A 300 9.75 41.87 -30.29
N ALA A 301 9.69 42.80 -29.33
CA ALA A 301 9.73 44.23 -29.62
C ALA A 301 11.05 44.65 -30.29
N ALA A 302 12.20 44.16 -29.79
CA ALA A 302 13.50 44.47 -30.38
C ALA A 302 13.69 43.93 -31.80
N ARG A 303 13.19 42.71 -32.11
CA ARG A 303 13.23 42.15 -33.47
C ARG A 303 12.37 42.95 -34.46
N CYS A 304 11.19 43.41 -34.02
CA CYS A 304 10.32 44.24 -34.85
C CYS A 304 10.99 45.60 -35.18
N VAL A 305 11.58 46.25 -34.17
CA VAL A 305 12.30 47.52 -34.36
C VAL A 305 13.50 47.35 -35.28
N SER A 306 14.30 46.29 -35.09
CA SER A 306 15.45 45.99 -35.94
C SER A 306 15.06 45.75 -37.40
N PHE A 307 13.98 45.01 -37.65
CA PHE A 307 13.46 44.79 -39.00
C PHE A 307 13.03 46.11 -39.66
N LEU A 308 12.30 46.97 -38.93
CA LEU A 308 11.84 48.26 -39.43
C LEU A 308 13.02 49.19 -39.79
N THR A 309 14.06 49.25 -38.96
CA THR A 309 15.25 50.06 -39.22
C THR A 309 16.02 49.59 -40.46
N THR A 310 16.16 48.28 -40.64
CA THR A 310 16.86 47.72 -41.82
C THR A 310 16.09 48.03 -43.10
N LEU A 311 14.76 47.94 -43.08
CA LEU A 311 13.91 48.26 -44.23
C LEU A 311 14.04 49.73 -44.64
N ILE A 312 14.03 50.66 -43.68
CA ILE A 312 14.23 52.09 -43.94
C ILE A 312 15.60 52.35 -44.59
N PHE A 313 16.65 51.67 -44.11
CA PHE A 313 18.00 51.83 -44.65
C PHE A 313 18.10 51.35 -46.12
N VAL A 314 17.47 50.22 -46.44
CA VAL A 314 17.38 49.71 -47.82
C VAL A 314 16.65 50.70 -48.72
N LEU A 315 15.54 51.29 -48.26
CA LEU A 315 14.81 52.30 -49.04
C LEU A 315 15.64 53.57 -49.29
N LEU A 316 16.42 54.02 -48.30
CA LEU A 316 17.32 55.17 -48.47
C LEU A 316 18.42 54.91 -49.53
N ILE A 317 19.03 53.73 -49.51
CA ILE A 317 20.04 53.34 -50.51
C ILE A 317 19.42 53.34 -51.92
N LEU A 318 18.22 52.79 -52.08
CA LEU A 318 17.52 52.78 -53.37
C LEU A 318 17.21 54.20 -53.88
N ILE A 319 16.84 55.12 -52.99
CA ILE A 319 16.61 56.52 -53.35
C ILE A 319 17.91 57.21 -53.80
N ILE A 320 19.02 57.00 -53.09
CA ILE A 320 20.31 57.57 -53.45
C ILE A 320 20.77 57.03 -54.81
N LEU A 321 20.68 55.71 -55.03
CA LEU A 321 21.04 55.11 -56.31
C LEU A 321 20.18 55.63 -57.46
N LYS A 322 18.87 55.77 -57.26
CA LYS A 322 17.96 56.37 -58.24
C LYS A 322 18.22 57.85 -58.49
N HIS A 323 18.78 58.58 -57.53
CA HIS A 323 19.13 59.99 -57.74
C HIS A 323 20.48 60.13 -58.46
N LEU A 324 21.37 59.15 -58.31
CA LEU A 324 22.71 59.16 -58.89
C LEU A 324 22.74 58.62 -60.34
N TYR A 325 21.72 57.85 -60.73
CA TYR A 325 21.57 57.18 -62.02
C TYR A 325 20.23 57.56 -62.64
#